data_AF-A0A7J7JVI6-F1
#
_entry.id   AF-A0A7J7JVI6-F1
#
_cell.length_a   1.000
_cell.length_b   1.000
_cell.length_c   1.000
_cell.angle_alpha   90.00
_cell.angle_beta   90.00
_cell.angle_gamma   90.00
#
_symmetry.space_group_name_H-M   'P 1'
#
loop_
_entity.id
_entity.type
_entity.pdbx_description
1 polymer ?
#
loop_
_entity_poly.entity_id
_entity_poly.type
_entity_poly.pdbx_seq_one_letter_code
_entity_poly.pdbx_strand_id
1 'polypeptide(L)'
;MQRLPSSLASPEWELIDPTPDPVALFLAYNQQFFWGKLESVIVKWSPQMTSCAGICSYEGRGGLCTISLSAPLLKLRPRKDLVETLLHEMIHAYLFVTQNNRDRDGHGPEFQKHMHRINSEAKINITIYHSFRDEVRHYQTHVWKCNGPCQHTKPFMV
;
A
#
# COMPACT_ATOMS: atom_id res chain seq x y z
N MET A 1 0.23 -7.24 -25.54
CA MET A 1 -0.20 -6.23 -24.54
C MET A 1 -1.68 -6.46 -24.26
N GLN A 2 -2.02 -7.08 -23.13
CA GLN A 2 -3.41 -7.19 -22.71
C GLN A 2 -3.83 -5.82 -22.13
N ARG A 3 -4.85 -5.22 -22.74
CA ARG A 3 -5.51 -4.02 -22.21
C ARG A 3 -6.21 -4.44 -20.92
N LEU A 4 -5.82 -3.87 -19.78
CA LEU A 4 -6.62 -4.03 -18.57
C LEU A 4 -8.00 -3.41 -18.81
N PRO A 5 -9.06 -4.02 -18.28
CA PRO A 5 -10.39 -3.43 -18.36
C PRO A 5 -10.38 -2.05 -17.70
N SER A 6 -11.12 -1.11 -18.28
CA SER A 6 -11.26 0.26 -17.78
C SER A 6 -11.90 0.35 -16.39
N SER A 7 -12.45 -0.76 -15.89
CA SER A 7 -13.01 -0.90 -14.54
C SER A 7 -12.32 -2.06 -13.83
N LEU A 8 -11.72 -1.79 -12.67
CA LEU A 8 -11.15 -2.80 -11.77
C LEU A 8 -12.17 -3.26 -10.72
N ALA A 9 -13.45 -2.91 -10.90
CA ALA A 9 -14.56 -3.22 -10.00
C ALA A 9 -15.40 -4.43 -10.45
N SER A 10 -14.83 -5.31 -11.28
CA SER A 10 -15.52 -6.51 -11.73
C SER A 10 -15.67 -7.53 -10.58
N PRO A 11 -16.75 -8.34 -10.51
CA PRO A 11 -16.93 -9.36 -9.47
C PRO A 11 -15.76 -10.34 -9.35
N GLU A 12 -14.98 -10.52 -10.42
CA GLU A 12 -13.76 -11.34 -10.42
C GLU A 12 -12.66 -10.83 -9.46
N TRP A 13 -12.71 -9.55 -9.06
CA TRP A 13 -11.76 -8.95 -8.13
C TRP A 13 -12.06 -9.27 -6.66
N GLU A 14 -13.24 -9.82 -6.37
CA GLU A 14 -13.59 -10.39 -5.07
C GLU A 14 -13.02 -11.82 -4.88
N LEU A 15 -12.43 -12.41 -5.94
CA LEU A 15 -11.80 -13.71 -5.89
C LEU A 15 -10.30 -13.60 -5.57
N ILE A 16 -9.73 -14.70 -5.06
CA ILE A 16 -8.29 -14.84 -4.87
C ILE A 16 -7.65 -15.05 -6.24
N ASP A 17 -6.59 -14.30 -6.54
CA ASP A 17 -5.74 -14.54 -7.69
C ASP A 17 -4.71 -15.64 -7.33
N PRO A 18 -4.70 -16.80 -8.02
CA PRO A 18 -3.77 -17.88 -7.70
C PRO A 18 -2.30 -17.52 -8.04
N THR A 19 -2.07 -16.54 -8.92
CA THR A 19 -0.73 -16.17 -9.40
C THR A 19 -0.59 -14.64 -9.48
N PRO A 20 -0.61 -13.93 -8.35
CA PRO A 20 -0.55 -12.47 -8.35
C PRO A 20 0.84 -11.98 -8.76
N ASP A 21 0.90 -11.20 -9.83
CA ASP A 21 2.12 -10.54 -10.32
C ASP A 21 2.08 -9.03 -10.04
N PRO A 22 2.66 -8.57 -8.91
CA PRO A 22 2.66 -7.16 -8.55
C PRO A 22 3.50 -6.30 -9.49
N VAL A 23 4.49 -6.88 -10.18
CA VAL A 23 5.34 -6.14 -11.13
C VAL A 23 4.54 -5.82 -12.40
N ALA A 24 3.81 -6.79 -12.93
CA ALA A 24 2.93 -6.57 -14.06
C ALA A 24 1.83 -5.53 -13.75
N LEU A 25 1.20 -5.64 -12.57
CA LEU A 25 0.21 -4.66 -12.10
C LEU A 25 0.83 -3.27 -11.96
N PHE A 26 2.02 -3.17 -11.36
CA PHE A 26 2.73 -1.91 -11.20
C PHE A 26 3.02 -1.23 -12.54
N LEU A 27 3.56 -1.96 -13.52
CA LEU A 27 3.86 -1.41 -14.84
C LEU A 27 2.61 -0.85 -15.51
N ALA A 28 1.50 -1.57 -15.43
CA ALA A 28 0.23 -1.13 -15.97
C ALA A 28 -0.30 0.13 -15.27
N TYR A 29 -0.33 0.13 -13.94
CA TYR A 29 -0.84 1.23 -13.15
C TYR A 29 0.04 2.47 -13.23
N ASN A 30 1.36 2.31 -13.38
CA ASN A 30 2.27 3.44 -13.62
C ASN A 30 1.86 4.19 -14.89
N GLN A 31 1.57 3.47 -15.97
CA GLN A 31 1.12 4.08 -17.23
C GLN A 31 -0.29 4.67 -17.09
N GLN A 32 -1.22 3.93 -16.47
CA GLN A 32 -2.61 4.33 -16.40
C GLN A 32 -2.85 5.52 -15.45
N PHE A 33 -2.27 5.50 -14.26
CA PHE A 33 -2.64 6.42 -13.17
C PHE A 33 -1.56 7.41 -12.78
N PHE A 34 -0.30 7.19 -13.21
CA PHE A 34 0.86 7.98 -12.77
C PHE A 34 1.73 8.50 -13.94
N TRP A 35 1.20 8.51 -15.17
CA TRP A 35 1.85 9.11 -16.35
C TRP A 35 3.27 8.62 -16.62
N GLY A 36 3.57 7.37 -16.25
CA GLY A 36 4.91 6.78 -16.40
C GLY A 36 5.97 7.36 -15.44
N LYS A 37 5.59 8.16 -14.44
CA LYS A 37 6.56 8.85 -13.56
C LYS A 37 7.26 7.95 -12.54
N LEU A 38 6.85 6.70 -12.40
CA LEU A 38 7.41 5.76 -11.41
C LEU A 38 8.45 4.79 -11.97
N GLU A 39 9.04 5.05 -13.14
CA GLU A 39 10.01 4.13 -13.79
C GLU A 39 11.21 3.75 -12.91
N SER A 40 11.62 4.60 -11.97
CA SER A 40 12.71 4.34 -11.03
C SER A 40 12.29 3.60 -9.76
N VAL A 41 11.01 3.28 -9.60
CA VAL A 41 10.46 2.61 -8.41
C VAL A 41 10.55 1.09 -8.58
N ILE A 42 11.06 0.42 -7.56
CA ILE A 42 11.13 -1.03 -7.51
C ILE A 42 9.93 -1.57 -6.74
N VAL A 43 9.27 -2.61 -7.26
CA VAL A 43 8.18 -3.31 -6.55
C VAL A 43 8.61 -4.74 -6.25
N LYS A 44 8.42 -5.20 -5.01
CA LYS A 44 8.76 -6.56 -4.60
C LYS A 44 7.79 -7.14 -3.59
N TRP A 45 7.69 -8.47 -3.58
CA TRP A 45 7.12 -9.20 -2.46
C TRP A 45 8.10 -9.23 -1.27
N SER A 46 7.57 -9.05 -0.06
CA SER A 46 8.26 -9.32 1.19
C SER A 46 7.71 -10.61 1.81
N PRO A 47 8.54 -11.65 2.00
CA PRO A 47 8.09 -12.92 2.55
C PRO A 47 7.83 -12.87 4.07
N GLN A 48 8.35 -11.86 4.76
CA GLN A 48 8.37 -11.79 6.23
C GLN A 48 7.66 -10.55 6.80
N MET A 49 7.17 -9.64 5.96
CA MET A 49 6.48 -8.44 6.44
C MET A 49 5.09 -8.80 6.95
N THR A 50 4.86 -8.63 8.26
CA THR A 50 3.58 -8.96 8.92
C THR A 50 3.00 -7.78 9.71
N SER A 51 3.73 -6.66 9.81
CA SER A 51 3.29 -5.45 10.51
C SER A 51 2.37 -4.55 9.68
N CYS A 52 2.44 -4.65 8.35
CA CYS A 52 1.62 -3.91 7.40
C CYS A 52 1.55 -4.67 6.08
N ALA A 53 0.53 -4.40 5.26
CA ALA A 53 0.37 -5.08 3.97
C ALA A 53 1.22 -4.48 2.85
N GLY A 54 1.57 -3.19 2.95
CA GLY A 54 2.42 -2.47 2.01
C GLY A 54 3.35 -1.52 2.77
N ILE A 55 4.50 -1.21 2.17
CA ILE A 55 5.34 -0.10 2.61
C ILE A 55 6.16 0.45 1.45
N CYS A 56 6.18 1.77 1.34
CA CYS A 56 7.07 2.52 0.47
C CYS A 56 8.31 3.02 1.25
N SER A 57 9.50 2.64 0.78
CA SER A 57 10.79 2.99 1.38
C SER A 57 11.64 3.81 0.43
N TYR A 58 12.33 4.81 0.97
CA TYR A 58 13.18 5.73 0.23
C TYR A 58 14.62 5.66 0.74
N GLU A 59 15.56 5.26 -0.13
CA GLU A 59 16.98 5.15 0.20
C GLU A 59 17.69 6.51 0.04
N GLY A 60 17.46 7.40 1.01
CA GLY A 60 18.30 8.57 1.29
C GLY A 60 18.81 9.34 0.06
N ARG A 61 20.12 9.68 0.05
CA ARG A 61 20.76 10.48 -1.01
C ARG A 61 20.86 9.77 -2.38
N GLY A 62 20.56 8.46 -2.45
CA GLY A 62 20.63 7.66 -3.67
C GLY A 62 19.32 7.58 -4.47
N GLY A 63 18.20 8.05 -3.91
CA GLY A 63 16.96 8.28 -4.65
C GLY A 63 16.15 7.03 -5.04
N LEU A 64 16.56 5.83 -4.59
CA LEU A 64 15.81 4.60 -4.88
C LEU A 64 14.55 4.54 -4.01
N CYS A 65 13.40 4.45 -4.67
CA CYS A 65 12.10 4.23 -4.06
C CYS A 65 11.72 2.76 -4.24
N THR A 66 11.38 2.07 -3.16
CA THR A 66 10.98 0.66 -3.19
C THR A 66 9.63 0.48 -2.51
N ILE A 67 8.69 -0.11 -3.23
CA ILE A 67 7.42 -0.60 -2.69
C ILE A 67 7.60 -2.09 -2.35
N SER A 68 7.39 -2.44 -1.09
CA SER A 68 7.35 -3.82 -0.63
C SER A 68 5.92 -4.21 -0.26
N LEU A 69 5.43 -5.34 -0.74
CA LEU A 69 4.10 -5.89 -0.43
C LEU A 69 4.22 -7.14 0.42
N SER A 70 3.35 -7.30 1.42
CA SER A 70 3.38 -8.44 2.34
C SER A 70 2.82 -9.68 1.65
N ALA A 71 3.68 -10.66 1.41
CA ALA A 71 3.21 -11.97 0.96
C ALA A 71 2.32 -12.65 2.03
N PRO A 72 2.66 -12.64 3.34
CA PRO A 72 1.82 -13.22 4.38
C PRO A 72 0.41 -12.62 4.49
N LEU A 73 0.26 -11.30 4.26
CA LEU A 73 -1.02 -10.62 4.45
C LEU A 73 -1.86 -10.53 3.17
N LEU A 74 -1.26 -10.61 1.98
CA LEU A 74 -1.99 -10.37 0.72
C LEU A 74 -2.21 -11.60 -0.17
N LYS A 75 -1.37 -12.64 -0.11
CA LYS A 75 -1.46 -13.77 -1.07
C LYS A 75 -2.74 -14.60 -0.95
N LEU A 76 -3.37 -14.62 0.22
CA LEU A 76 -4.60 -15.37 0.48
C LEU A 76 -5.83 -14.46 0.54
N ARG A 77 -5.70 -13.22 0.08
CA ARG A 77 -6.77 -12.22 0.09
C ARG A 77 -7.40 -12.09 -1.29
N PRO A 78 -8.62 -11.54 -1.35
CA PRO A 78 -9.21 -11.12 -2.60
C PRO A 78 -8.24 -10.20 -3.36
N ARG A 79 -8.26 -10.32 -4.70
CA ARG A 79 -7.38 -9.57 -5.59
C ARG A 79 -7.48 -8.04 -5.39
N LYS A 80 -8.64 -7.54 -4.97
CA LYS A 80 -8.83 -6.12 -4.63
C LYS A 80 -7.87 -5.62 -3.55
N ASP A 81 -7.61 -6.42 -2.51
CA ASP A 81 -6.77 -6.01 -1.37
C ASP A 81 -5.33 -5.77 -1.83
N LEU A 82 -4.83 -6.61 -2.74
CA LEU A 82 -3.53 -6.42 -3.38
C LEU A 82 -3.49 -5.14 -4.21
N VAL A 83 -4.51 -4.91 -5.03
CA VAL A 83 -4.56 -3.72 -5.91
C VAL A 83 -4.66 -2.43 -5.13
N GLU A 84 -5.57 -2.36 -4.16
CA GLU A 84 -5.77 -1.17 -3.34
C GLU A 84 -4.52 -0.88 -2.50
N THR A 85 -3.88 -1.92 -1.94
CA THR A 85 -2.61 -1.76 -1.22
C THR A 85 -1.48 -1.29 -2.14
N LEU A 86 -1.32 -1.89 -3.33
CA LEU A 86 -0.29 -1.47 -4.28
C LEU A 86 -0.50 -0.01 -4.72
N LEU A 87 -1.72 0.37 -5.08
CA LEU A 87 -2.03 1.73 -5.50
C LEU A 87 -1.85 2.75 -4.38
N HIS A 88 -2.14 2.39 -3.13
CA HIS A 88 -1.81 3.20 -1.95
C HIS A 88 -0.32 3.52 -1.89
N GLU A 89 0.53 2.49 -1.95
CA GLU A 89 1.99 2.67 -1.91
C GLU A 89 2.52 3.41 -3.15
N MET A 90 1.89 3.23 -4.31
CA MET A 90 2.25 3.98 -5.53
C MET A 90 1.93 5.47 -5.43
N ILE A 91 0.88 5.87 -4.69
CA ILE A 91 0.61 7.29 -4.42
C ILE A 91 1.72 7.87 -3.55
N HIS A 92 2.15 7.17 -2.50
CA HIS A 92 3.30 7.59 -1.70
C HIS A 92 4.55 7.76 -2.58
N ALA A 93 4.88 6.73 -3.37
CA ALA A 93 6.01 6.75 -4.29
C ALA A 93 5.95 7.95 -5.27
N TYR A 94 4.77 8.23 -5.82
CA TYR A 94 4.57 9.37 -6.73
C TYR A 94 4.83 10.72 -6.06
N LEU A 95 4.29 10.93 -4.86
CA LEU A 95 4.50 12.16 -4.11
C LEU A 95 5.97 12.35 -3.72
N PHE A 96 6.67 11.27 -3.39
CA PHE A 96 8.10 11.35 -3.15
C PHE A 96 8.88 11.70 -4.41
N VAL A 97 8.68 10.97 -5.51
CA VAL A 97 9.43 11.16 -6.75
C VAL A 97 9.20 12.55 -7.34
N THR A 98 7.97 13.05 -7.30
CA THR A 98 7.60 14.29 -8.00
C THR A 98 7.59 15.54 -7.13
N GLN A 99 7.36 15.40 -5.82
CA GLN A 99 7.22 16.54 -4.91
C GLN A 99 8.28 16.55 -3.80
N ASN A 100 9.20 15.58 -3.79
CA ASN A 100 10.16 15.36 -2.70
C ASN A 100 9.47 15.33 -1.32
N ASN A 101 8.22 14.85 -1.29
CA ASN A 101 7.47 14.67 -0.06
C ASN A 101 7.98 13.42 0.64
N ARG A 102 8.66 13.61 1.77
CA ARG A 102 9.28 12.54 2.56
C ARG A 102 8.45 12.16 3.79
N ASP A 103 7.26 12.72 3.91
CA ASP A 103 6.35 12.39 5.00
C ASP A 103 5.84 10.95 4.79
N ARG A 104 6.28 10.06 5.69
CA ARG A 104 5.98 8.61 5.59
C ARG A 104 4.55 8.29 6.01
N ASP A 105 3.98 9.08 6.92
CA ASP A 105 2.62 8.90 7.44
C ASP A 105 1.64 9.93 6.82
N GLY A 106 2.13 10.72 5.86
CA GLY A 106 1.45 11.88 5.32
C GLY A 106 0.37 11.52 4.31
N HIS A 107 -0.84 11.17 4.78
CA HIS A 107 -2.05 11.14 3.94
C HIS A 107 -2.70 12.51 3.80
N GLY A 108 -1.87 13.53 3.53
CA GLY A 108 -2.28 14.93 3.38
C GLY A 108 -3.13 15.20 2.13
N PRO A 109 -3.47 16.46 1.85
CA PRO A 109 -4.35 16.83 0.74
C PRO A 109 -3.91 16.28 -0.63
N GLU A 110 -2.61 16.25 -0.91
CA GLU A 110 -2.10 15.72 -2.19
C GLU A 110 -2.27 14.19 -2.28
N PHE A 111 -2.07 13.45 -1.19
CA PHE A 111 -2.37 12.01 -1.17
C PHE A 111 -3.87 11.78 -1.43
N GLN A 112 -4.73 12.47 -0.68
CA GLN A 112 -6.18 12.33 -0.81
C GLN A 112 -6.68 12.69 -2.20
N LYS A 113 -6.10 13.71 -2.84
CA LYS A 113 -6.41 14.09 -4.22
C LYS A 113 -6.13 12.96 -5.21
N HIS A 114 -4.97 12.31 -5.13
CA HIS A 114 -4.66 11.17 -6.01
C HIS A 114 -5.51 9.94 -5.67
N MET A 115 -5.75 9.66 -4.38
CA MET A 115 -6.64 8.60 -3.92
C MET A 115 -8.05 8.76 -4.49
N HIS A 116 -8.67 9.93 -4.34
CA HIS A 116 -10.02 10.19 -4.85
C HIS A 116 -10.11 10.12 -6.38
N ARG A 117 -9.10 10.66 -7.09
CA ARG A 117 -9.03 10.56 -8.55
C ARG A 117 -9.02 9.10 -9.00
N ILE A 118 -8.12 8.28 -8.44
CA ILE A 118 -7.97 6.87 -8.83
C ILE A 118 -9.21 6.06 -8.44
N ASN A 119 -9.77 6.27 -7.24
CA ASN A 119 -11.02 5.61 -6.84
C ASN A 119 -12.17 5.93 -7.81
N SER A 120 -12.31 7.19 -8.21
CA SER A 120 -13.35 7.62 -9.15
C SER A 120 -13.17 7.00 -10.54
N GLU A 121 -11.92 6.95 -11.02
CA GLU A 121 -11.56 6.47 -12.36
C GLU A 121 -11.64 4.93 -12.45
N ALA A 122 -11.08 4.21 -11.48
CA ALA A 122 -10.98 2.75 -11.49
C ALA A 122 -12.14 2.03 -10.81
N LYS A 123 -13.04 2.78 -10.13
CA LYS A 123 -14.17 2.26 -9.34
C LYS A 123 -13.76 1.36 -8.17
N ILE A 124 -12.62 1.65 -7.55
CA ILE A 124 -12.08 0.95 -6.38
C ILE A 124 -12.16 1.82 -5.12
N ASN A 125 -11.71 1.29 -3.99
CA ASN A 125 -11.79 1.98 -2.70
C ASN A 125 -10.45 2.00 -1.95
N ILE A 126 -9.43 2.66 -2.53
CA ILE A 126 -8.20 2.98 -1.79
C ILE A 126 -8.57 3.84 -0.57
N THR A 127 -8.12 3.43 0.61
CA THR A 127 -8.32 4.14 1.87
C THR A 127 -6.99 4.64 2.44
N ILE A 128 -7.09 5.61 3.36
CA ILE A 128 -5.97 6.15 4.16
C ILE A 128 -5.42 5.08 5.11
N TYR A 129 -6.31 4.33 5.77
CA TYR A 129 -5.93 3.26 6.68
C TYR A 129 -6.24 1.92 6.04
N HIS A 130 -5.26 1.02 6.06
CA HIS A 130 -5.49 -0.35 5.67
C HIS A 130 -6.28 -1.12 6.74
N SER A 131 -7.11 -2.06 6.31
CA SER A 131 -8.00 -2.87 7.16
C SER A 131 -7.38 -4.17 7.71
N PHE A 132 -6.06 -4.34 7.64
CA PHE A 132 -5.38 -5.58 8.06
C PHE A 132 -5.16 -5.71 9.58
N ARG A 133 -5.98 -5.04 10.40
CA ARG A 133 -5.71 -4.90 11.84
C ARG A 133 -5.79 -6.24 12.59
N ASP A 134 -6.66 -7.14 12.17
CA ASP A 134 -6.86 -8.42 12.85
C ASP A 134 -5.79 -9.43 12.44
N GLU A 135 -5.39 -9.44 11.17
CA GLU A 135 -4.31 -10.27 10.65
C GLU A 135 -2.96 -9.81 11.20
N VAL A 136 -2.72 -8.51 11.24
CA VAL A 136 -1.52 -7.93 11.89
C VAL A 136 -1.52 -8.30 13.38
N ARG A 137 -2.66 -8.21 14.07
CA ARG A 137 -2.78 -8.60 15.49
C ARG A 137 -2.50 -10.09 15.71
N HIS A 138 -2.87 -10.96 14.76
CA HIS A 138 -2.53 -12.38 14.83
C HIS A 138 -1.01 -12.62 14.87
N TYR A 139 -0.24 -11.84 14.10
CA TYR A 139 1.22 -11.92 14.11
C TYR A 139 1.88 -11.12 15.24
N GLN A 140 1.23 -10.06 15.75
CA GLN A 140 1.70 -9.27 16.89
C GLN A 140 1.34 -9.93 18.23
N THR A 141 2.02 -11.02 18.55
CA THR A 141 1.82 -11.78 19.80
C THR A 141 2.50 -11.16 21.02
N HIS A 142 3.32 -10.12 20.83
CA HIS A 142 4.11 -9.49 21.88
C HIS A 142 3.56 -8.10 22.20
N VAL A 143 3.12 -7.90 23.45
CA VAL A 143 2.59 -6.62 23.96
C VAL A 143 3.62 -5.97 24.88
N TRP A 144 3.91 -4.70 24.64
CA TRP A 144 4.81 -3.91 25.49
C TRP A 144 4.00 -3.01 26.41
N LYS A 145 4.29 -3.05 27.71
CA LYS A 145 3.70 -2.17 28.70
C LYS A 145 4.77 -1.31 29.36
N CYS A 146 4.61 0.01 29.27
CA CYS A 146 5.38 0.99 30.02
C CYS A 146 5.31 0.69 31.53
N ASN A 147 6.47 0.66 32.19
CA ASN A 147 6.59 0.48 33.65
C ASN A 147 6.64 1.82 34.43
N GLY A 148 6.51 2.95 33.73
CA GLY A 148 6.50 4.30 34.32
C GLY A 148 5.09 4.83 34.64
N PRO A 149 4.97 6.10 35.07
CA PRO A 149 3.69 6.72 35.46
C PRO A 149 2.61 6.65 34.37
N CYS A 150 3.04 6.54 33.11
CA CYS A 150 2.18 6.46 31.93
C CYS A 150 1.20 5.26 31.98
N GLN A 151 1.50 4.21 32.75
CA GLN A 151 0.59 3.08 32.95
C GLN A 151 -0.69 3.43 33.74
N HIS A 152 -0.73 4.58 34.41
CA HIS A 152 -1.87 5.04 35.20
C HIS A 152 -2.60 6.22 34.55
N THR A 153 -2.10 6.73 33.43
CA THR A 153 -2.66 7.88 32.72
C THR A 153 -3.49 7.40 31.52
N LYS A 154 -4.75 7.81 31.45
CA LYS A 154 -5.61 7.51 30.30
C LYS A 154 -5.36 8.52 29.17
N PRO A 155 -5.50 8.12 27.89
CA PRO A 155 -5.76 6.75 27.43
C PRO A 155 -4.52 5.87 27.58
N PHE A 156 -4.72 4.64 28.06
CA PHE A 156 -3.64 3.66 28.14
C PHE A 156 -3.22 3.28 26.72
N MET A 157 -1.95 3.46 26.38
CA MET A 157 -1.38 2.93 25.15
C MET A 157 -1.06 1.46 25.38
N VAL A 158 -1.88 0.58 24.79
CA VAL A 158 -1.68 -0.88 24.69
C VAL A 158 -1.29 -1.23 23.27
#